data_AF-A0A815VAC7-F1
#
_entry.id   AF-A0A815VAC7-F1
#
_cell.length_a   1.000
_cell.length_b   1.000
_cell.length_c   1.000
_cell.angle_alpha   90.00
_cell.angle_beta   90.00
_cell.angle_gamma   90.00
#
_symmetry.space_group_name_H-M   'P 1'
#
loop_
_entity.id
_entity.type
_entity.pdbx_description
1 polymer ?
#
loop_
_entity_poly.entity_id
_entity_poly.type
_entity_poly.pdbx_seq_one_letter_code
_entity_poly.pdbx_strand_id
1 'polypeptide(L)'
;METDCVTVTSYVLELKKKYPGATGELTILLNTLLTAVKACAAAVRKAGIAKLYGLAGSENTTGDEQKKLDVLANELFINMLKSSYAVYVMASEENENLIEVEVSKQGKYVVCFDPLDGSSNIDCLV
;
A
#
# COMPACT_ATOMS: atom_id res chain seq x y z
N MET A 1 -16.51 -13.07 27.88
CA MET A 1 -15.55 -12.62 26.86
C MET A 1 -16.28 -12.75 25.54
N GLU A 2 -16.53 -11.63 24.87
CA GLU A 2 -17.24 -11.63 23.59
C GLU A 2 -16.27 -12.10 22.51
N THR A 3 -16.60 -13.23 21.86
CA THR A 3 -15.71 -13.90 20.89
C THR A 3 -16.07 -13.58 19.45
N ASP A 4 -17.21 -12.92 19.23
CA ASP A 4 -17.64 -12.49 17.90
C ASP A 4 -16.97 -11.14 17.58
N CYS A 5 -16.08 -11.18 16.59
CA CYS A 5 -15.22 -10.07 16.20
C CYS A 5 -15.40 -9.81 14.71
N VAL A 6 -15.83 -8.60 14.38
CA VAL A 6 -15.97 -8.17 12.98
C VAL A 6 -14.61 -7.72 12.46
N THR A 7 -14.06 -8.47 11.51
CA THR A 7 -12.86 -8.07 10.76
C THR A 7 -13.23 -7.10 9.64
N VAL A 8 -12.27 -6.32 9.14
CA VAL A 8 -12.48 -5.47 7.95
C VAL A 8 -12.90 -6.32 6.76
N THR A 9 -12.31 -7.51 6.58
CA THR A 9 -12.66 -8.44 5.49
C THR A 9 -14.11 -8.90 5.57
N SER A 10 -14.58 -9.34 6.75
CA SER A 10 -15.97 -9.76 6.94
C SER A 10 -16.94 -8.59 6.75
N TYR A 11 -16.59 -7.41 7.25
CA TYR A 11 -17.39 -6.20 7.06
C TYR A 11 -17.54 -5.82 5.58
N VAL A 12 -16.44 -5.81 4.81
CA VAL A 12 -16.49 -5.50 3.37
C VAL A 12 -17.28 -6.55 2.59
N LEU A 13 -17.19 -7.83 2.97
CA LEU A 13 -17.99 -8.89 2.36
C LEU A 13 -19.48 -8.74 2.64
N GLU A 14 -19.86 -8.31 3.85
CA GLU A 14 -21.25 -8.00 4.20
C GLU A 14 -21.78 -6.79 3.44
N LEU A 15 -20.97 -5.73 3.31
CA LEU A 15 -21.33 -4.57 2.50
C LEU A 15 -21.57 -4.97 1.05
N LYS A 16 -20.70 -5.80 0.44
CA LYS A 16 -20.90 -6.29 -0.93
C LYS A 16 -22.29 -6.92 -1.12
N LYS A 17 -22.77 -7.72 -0.16
CA LYS A 17 -24.09 -8.37 -0.24
C LYS A 17 -25.25 -7.38 -0.32
N LYS A 18 -25.07 -6.15 0.18
CA LYS A 18 -26.09 -5.09 0.12
C LYS A 18 -26.21 -4.44 -1.26
N TYR A 19 -25.27 -4.70 -2.18
CA TYR A 19 -25.24 -4.11 -3.51
C TYR A 19 -25.29 -5.19 -4.61
N PRO A 20 -26.48 -5.49 -5.19
CA PRO A 20 -26.65 -6.56 -6.17
C PRO A 20 -25.77 -6.46 -7.43
N GLY A 21 -25.32 -5.25 -7.79
CA GLY A 21 -24.41 -5.01 -8.91
C GLY A 21 -22.92 -5.11 -8.58
N ALA A 22 -22.55 -5.42 -7.33
CA ALA A 22 -21.15 -5.44 -6.92
C ALA A 22 -20.42 -6.69 -7.44
N THR A 23 -19.47 -6.50 -8.37
CA THR A 23 -18.67 -7.58 -8.96
C THR A 23 -17.75 -8.26 -7.95
N GLY A 24 -17.36 -7.55 -6.88
CA GLY A 24 -16.40 -8.02 -5.87
C GLY A 24 -14.97 -7.57 -6.12
N GLU A 25 -14.67 -6.93 -7.25
CA GLU A 25 -13.34 -6.38 -7.52
C GLU A 25 -12.91 -5.33 -6.48
N LEU A 26 -13.84 -4.50 -5.98
CA LEU A 26 -13.55 -3.56 -4.88
C LEU A 26 -13.18 -4.31 -3.60
N THR A 27 -13.86 -5.44 -3.32
CA THR A 27 -13.54 -6.27 -2.16
C THR A 27 -12.14 -6.86 -2.27
N ILE A 28 -11.73 -7.29 -3.47
CA ILE A 28 -10.37 -7.77 -3.72
C ILE A 28 -9.37 -6.63 -3.50
N LEU A 29 -9.60 -5.47 -4.11
CA LEU A 29 -8.75 -4.29 -3.98
C LEU A 29 -8.52 -3.90 -2.51
N LEU A 30 -9.60 -3.80 -1.72
CA LEU A 30 -9.52 -3.45 -0.30
C LEU A 30 -8.75 -4.49 0.51
N ASN A 31 -8.94 -5.79 0.26
CA ASN A 31 -8.20 -6.83 0.95
C ASN A 31 -6.71 -6.84 0.60
N THR A 32 -6.38 -6.55 -0.66
CA THR A 32 -4.99 -6.39 -1.10
C THR A 32 -4.34 -5.17 -0.45
N LEU A 33 -5.05 -4.04 -0.39
CA LEU A 33 -4.60 -2.84 0.31
C LEU A 33 -4.33 -3.12 1.80
N LEU A 34 -5.24 -3.82 2.48
CA LEU A 34 -5.04 -4.24 3.88
C LEU A 34 -3.79 -5.12 4.05
N THR A 35 -3.46 -5.93 3.04
CA THR A 35 -2.26 -6.77 3.07
C THR A 35 -1.00 -5.93 2.89
N ALA A 36 -1.00 -4.95 1.98
CA ALA A 36 0.09 -3.98 1.82
C ALA A 36 0.33 -3.20 3.12
N VAL A 37 -0.74 -2.70 3.75
CA VAL A 37 -0.67 -1.99 5.04
C VAL A 37 -0.05 -2.87 6.13
N LYS A 38 -0.47 -4.13 6.26
CA LYS A 38 0.12 -5.06 7.24
C LYS A 38 1.60 -5.32 6.98
N ALA A 39 2.00 -5.45 5.71
CA ALA A 39 3.38 -5.66 5.31
C ALA A 39 4.23 -4.42 5.62
N CYS A 40 3.77 -3.23 5.26
CA CYS A 40 4.41 -1.95 5.58
C CYS A 40 4.56 -1.80 7.10
N ALA A 41 3.48 -2.00 7.88
CA ALA A 41 3.54 -1.92 9.34
C ALA A 41 4.50 -2.95 9.98
N ALA A 42 4.69 -4.11 9.36
CA ALA A 42 5.68 -5.09 9.81
C ALA A 42 7.12 -4.65 9.47
N ALA A 43 7.33 -4.04 8.31
CA ALA A 43 8.62 -3.48 7.91
C ALA A 43 9.02 -2.30 8.80
N VAL A 44 8.12 -1.34 9.02
CA VAL A 44 8.34 -0.17 9.88
C VAL A 44 8.75 -0.58 11.30
N ARG A 45 8.04 -1.53 11.91
CA ARG A 45 8.39 -2.04 13.25
C ARG A 45 9.72 -2.77 13.32
N LYS A 46 10.23 -3.28 12.20
CA LYS A 46 11.51 -3.99 12.13
C LYS A 46 12.65 -3.09 11.62
N ALA A 47 12.37 -1.86 11.22
CA ALA A 47 13.32 -1.01 10.53
C ALA A 47 14.62 -0.77 11.33
N GLY A 48 14.51 -0.64 12.66
CA GLY A 48 15.68 -0.49 13.53
C GLY A 48 16.57 -1.71 13.65
N ILE A 49 15.98 -2.91 13.63
CA ILE A 49 16.73 -4.16 13.71
C ILE A 49 17.35 -4.50 12.35
N ALA A 50 16.65 -4.17 11.27
CA ALA A 50 17.06 -4.47 9.91
C ALA A 50 18.02 -3.43 9.29
N LYS A 51 18.45 -2.41 10.06
CA LYS A 51 19.25 -1.26 9.56
C LYS A 51 18.60 -0.57 8.34
N LEU A 52 17.27 -0.51 8.35
CA LEU A 52 16.48 0.20 7.35
C LEU A 52 16.31 1.68 7.70
N TYR A 53 16.81 2.12 8.85
CA TYR A 53 16.99 3.54 9.14
C TYR A 53 18.18 4.09 8.35
N GLY A 54 18.00 5.26 7.73
CA GLY A 54 18.98 5.90 6.87
C GLY A 54 18.64 5.86 5.37
N LEU A 55 19.54 6.46 4.61
CA LEU A 55 19.31 6.86 3.22
C LEU A 55 19.43 5.70 2.25
N ALA A 56 18.55 5.65 1.24
CA ALA A 56 18.62 4.64 0.17
C ALA A 56 19.85 4.82 -0.74
N GLY A 57 20.55 5.95 -0.63
CA GLY A 57 21.70 6.29 -1.47
C GLY A 57 21.31 6.80 -2.86
N SER A 58 20.01 6.97 -3.12
CA SER A 58 19.45 7.64 -4.30
C SER A 58 18.92 9.02 -3.89
N GLU A 59 19.43 10.08 -4.54
CA GLU A 59 18.78 11.40 -4.51
C GLU A 59 17.46 11.31 -5.26
N ASN A 60 16.35 11.69 -4.62
CA ASN A 60 15.09 11.90 -5.33
C ASN A 60 15.21 13.15 -6.23
N THR A 61 14.36 13.24 -7.26
CA THR A 61 14.33 14.36 -8.22
C THR A 61 14.02 15.73 -7.60
N THR A 62 13.58 15.75 -6.34
CA THR A 62 13.30 16.93 -5.53
C THR A 62 14.49 17.39 -4.67
N GLY A 63 15.59 16.63 -4.64
CA GLY A 63 16.79 16.94 -3.84
C GLY A 63 16.74 16.47 -2.38
N ASP A 64 15.67 15.77 -1.98
CA ASP A 64 15.58 15.13 -0.66
C ASP A 64 16.18 13.72 -0.69
N GLU A 65 16.82 13.34 0.43
CA GLU A 65 17.41 12.01 0.57
C GLU A 65 16.30 10.97 0.77
N GLN A 66 16.06 10.13 -0.24
CA GLN A 66 14.99 9.14 -0.19
C GLN A 66 15.26 8.11 0.92
N LYS A 67 14.33 7.97 1.87
CA LYS A 67 14.50 7.03 2.98
C LYS A 67 14.24 5.61 2.48
N LYS A 68 15.04 4.64 2.94
CA LYS A 68 14.88 3.22 2.56
C LYS A 68 13.48 2.69 2.86
N LEU A 69 12.83 3.23 3.90
CA LEU A 69 11.51 2.78 4.31
C LEU A 69 10.41 3.28 3.37
N ASP A 70 10.57 4.46 2.79
CA ASP A 70 9.66 5.03 1.79
C ASP A 70 9.72 4.22 0.50
N VAL A 71 10.93 3.90 0.02
CA VAL A 71 11.15 3.00 -1.13
C VAL A 71 10.48 1.65 -0.89
N LEU A 72 10.72 1.04 0.28
CA LEU A 72 10.17 -0.26 0.62
C LEU A 72 8.63 -0.22 0.70
N ALA A 73 8.07 0.80 1.34
CA ALA A 73 6.62 0.98 1.44
C ALA A 73 6.00 1.13 0.04
N ASN A 74 6.60 1.97 -0.81
CA ASN A 74 6.15 2.18 -2.17
C ASN A 74 6.18 0.88 -2.99
N GLU A 75 7.29 0.14 -2.96
CA GLU A 75 7.39 -1.16 -3.65
C GLU A 75 6.36 -2.18 -3.15
N LEU A 76 6.11 -2.23 -1.83
CA LEU A 76 5.09 -3.12 -1.26
C LEU A 76 3.70 -2.77 -1.77
N PHE A 77 3.32 -1.49 -1.78
CA PHE A 77 2.02 -1.04 -2.26
C PHE A 77 1.86 -1.32 -3.76
N ILE A 78 2.83 -0.95 -4.60
CA ILE A 78 2.80 -1.17 -6.05
C ILE A 78 2.64 -2.66 -6.37
N ASN A 79 3.49 -3.51 -5.79
CA ASN A 79 3.48 -4.94 -6.07
C ASN A 79 2.17 -5.61 -5.64
N MET A 80 1.66 -5.26 -4.46
CA MET A 80 0.40 -5.78 -3.96
C MET A 80 -0.75 -5.30 -4.84
N LEU A 81 -0.87 -4.01 -5.11
CA LEU A 81 -1.95 -3.45 -5.92
C LEU A 81 -1.95 -4.00 -7.36
N LYS A 82 -0.78 -4.18 -7.99
CA LYS A 82 -0.67 -4.90 -9.29
C LYS A 82 -1.18 -6.33 -9.21
N SER A 83 -0.93 -7.05 -8.12
CA SER A 83 -1.38 -8.44 -7.93
C SER A 83 -2.89 -8.56 -7.66
N SER A 84 -3.61 -7.45 -7.45
CA SER A 84 -5.05 -7.47 -7.17
C SER A 84 -5.92 -7.76 -8.39
N TYR A 85 -5.40 -7.59 -9.61
CA TYR A 85 -6.19 -7.61 -10.86
C TYR A 85 -7.35 -6.60 -10.88
N ALA A 86 -7.35 -5.62 -9.97
CA ALA A 86 -8.42 -4.65 -9.81
C ALA A 86 -8.00 -3.24 -10.24
N VAL A 87 -6.71 -2.97 -10.35
CA VAL A 87 -6.17 -1.63 -10.61
C VAL A 87 -5.77 -1.47 -12.08
N TYR A 88 -6.11 -0.33 -12.66
CA TYR A 88 -5.72 0.09 -14.00
C TYR A 88 -4.44 0.91 -13.99
N VAL A 89 -4.42 1.96 -13.15
CA VAL A 89 -3.31 2.90 -13.01
C VAL A 89 -3.20 3.36 -11.57
N MET A 90 -1.98 3.67 -11.15
CA MET A 90 -1.68 4.18 -9.81
C MET A 90 -0.95 5.52 -9.86
N ALA A 91 -1.16 6.33 -8.84
CA ALA A 91 -0.35 7.50 -8.54
C ALA A 91 0.19 7.37 -7.11
N SER A 92 1.51 7.45 -6.95
CA SER A 92 2.20 7.39 -5.66
C SER A 92 2.89 8.72 -5.41
N GLU A 93 2.94 9.17 -4.17
CA GLU A 93 3.74 10.33 -3.77
C GLU A 93 5.25 10.12 -4.08
N GLU A 94 5.71 8.86 -4.02
CA GLU A 94 7.09 8.45 -4.32
C GLU A 94 7.41 8.22 -5.81
N ASN A 95 6.48 8.49 -6.73
CA ASN A 95 6.68 8.33 -8.17
C ASN A 95 6.24 9.56 -8.95
N GLU A 96 7.17 10.14 -9.73
CA GLU A 96 6.85 11.30 -10.57
C GLU A 96 5.81 11.03 -11.66
N ASN A 97 5.83 9.82 -12.21
CA ASN A 97 4.98 9.40 -13.31
C ASN A 97 3.92 8.41 -12.84
N LEU A 98 2.78 8.41 -13.54
CA LEU A 98 1.75 7.40 -13.34
C LEU A 98 2.31 5.99 -13.54
N ILE A 99 1.88 5.07 -12.69
CA ILE A 99 2.29 3.68 -12.74
C ILE A 99 1.18 2.89 -13.42
N GLU A 100 1.36 2.61 -14.70
CA GLU A 100 0.44 1.76 -15.47
C GLU A 100 0.60 0.30 -15.05
N VAL A 101 -0.54 -0.37 -14.83
CA VAL A 101 -0.57 -1.82 -14.58
C VAL A 101 -0.47 -2.55 -15.92
N GLU A 102 0.26 -3.66 -15.94
CA GLU A 102 0.40 -4.47 -17.16
C GLU A 102 -0.98 -4.95 -17.65
N VAL A 103 -1.23 -4.93 -18.96
CA VAL A 103 -2.55 -5.24 -19.56
C VAL A 103 -3.13 -6.57 -19.05
N SER A 104 -2.29 -7.57 -18.80
CA SER A 104 -2.70 -8.88 -18.27
C SER A 104 -3.17 -8.88 -16.81
N LYS A 105 -2.96 -7.79 -16.08
CA LYS A 105 -3.29 -7.58 -14.66
C LYS A 105 -4.19 -6.37 -14.42
N GLN A 106 -4.67 -5.70 -15.47
CA GLN A 106 -5.49 -4.51 -15.33
C GLN A 106 -6.88 -4.84 -14.80
N GLY A 107 -7.34 -4.05 -13.84
CA GLY A 107 -8.75 -3.92 -13.50
C GLY A 107 -9.29 -2.55 -13.86
N LYS A 108 -10.35 -2.11 -13.16
CA LYS A 108 -11.07 -0.86 -13.48
C LYS A 108 -10.81 0.32 -12.53
N TYR A 109 -10.06 0.11 -11.46
CA TYR A 109 -9.85 1.13 -10.43
C TYR A 109 -8.58 1.94 -10.68
N VAL A 110 -8.66 3.23 -10.36
CA VAL A 110 -7.49 4.11 -10.21
C VAL A 110 -7.20 4.23 -8.72
N VAL A 111 -5.93 4.11 -8.32
CA VAL A 111 -5.52 4.20 -6.92
C VAL A 111 -4.46 5.27 -6.75
N CYS A 112 -4.79 6.32 -5.99
CA CYS A 112 -3.82 7.32 -5.54
C CYS A 112 -3.47 7.03 -4.08
N PHE A 113 -2.18 7.00 -3.74
CA PHE A 113 -1.74 6.68 -2.38
C PHE A 113 -0.47 7.43 -2.00
N ASP A 114 -0.34 7.68 -0.70
CA ASP A 114 0.91 7.97 -0.02
C ASP A 114 1.31 6.67 0.72
N PRO A 115 2.43 6.03 0.35
CA PRO A 115 2.81 4.74 0.93
C PRO A 115 3.26 4.83 2.39
N LEU A 116 3.77 6.00 2.82
CA LEU A 116 4.29 6.21 4.17
C LEU A 116 4.30 7.69 4.58
N ASP A 117 3.14 8.20 4.97
CA ASP A 117 3.02 9.57 5.48
C ASP A 117 3.87 9.79 6.75
N GLY A 118 4.46 10.98 6.84
CA GLY A 118 5.26 11.40 7.99
C GLY A 118 6.61 10.69 8.10
N SER A 119 7.16 10.21 6.99
CA SER A 119 8.46 9.53 6.97
C SER A 119 9.60 10.37 7.57
N SER A 120 9.49 11.70 7.49
CA SER A 120 10.35 12.67 8.18
C SER A 120 10.51 12.38 9.69
N ASN A 121 9.46 11.90 10.37
CA ASN A 121 9.47 11.60 11.81
C ASN A 121 10.12 10.26 12.17
N ILE A 122 10.43 9.40 11.19
CA ILE A 122 11.00 8.07 11.45
C ILE A 122 12.36 8.17 12.16
N ASP A 123 13.17 9.17 11.83
CA ASP A 123 14.51 9.36 12.41
C ASP A 123 14.48 9.94 13.83
N CYS A 124 13.31 10.37 14.32
CA CYS A 124 13.14 10.84 15.70
C CYS A 124 12.91 9.70 16.71
N LEU A 125 12.71 8.46 16.23
CA LEU A 125 12.43 7.27 17.04
C LEU A 125 13.67 6.38 17.28
N VAL A 126 14.85 6.87 16.92
CA VAL A 126 16.14 6.16 17.04
C VAL A 126 16.86 6.55 18.33
#